data_AF-H0V4B1-F1
#
_entry.id   AF-H0V4B1-F1
#
_cell.length_a   1.000
_cell.length_b   1.000
_cell.length_c   1.000
_cell.angle_alpha   90.00
_cell.angle_beta   90.00
_cell.angle_gamma   90.00
#
_symmetry.space_group_name_H-M   'P 1'
#
loop_
_entity.id
_entity.type
_entity.pdbx_description
1 polymer ?
#
loop_
_entity_poly.entity_id
_entity_poly.type
_entity_poly.pdbx_seq_one_letter_code
_entity_poly.pdbx_strand_id
1 'polypeptide(L)'
;MARIQRRKLLAFCLCATATVFMLVTLQVVVELGKFERKKFKNSHLQDGRTKVEEESDHLNVFFKKQTLTLNRKQKLEVGDHPIMLWWSPLTGETGRLGQCGADACFFTINRSYLHHPMTKALLFYGTDFNIDSLPLPRKAHHDWALFHEESPKNNYKLFHKPVITLFNYTATFSRHSHLPLTTQYLEGVDALKSLRYLVPLQSKNSLRKRLAPLVYVQSDCDPPSDRDSYVRELMTYIEVDSYGECLRNKDLPQQLKNPTSMDADGFYRIIAQYKFILAFENAVCDDYITEKFWRPLKLGVVPVYHGSPSITDWLPSNKSAILVSEFAHPRELASFIRRLDQDDRLYEAYIDWKLKGEISNQRLLTALMERKWGVQDLSQDNYIDAFECMVCSKVWENIRLQDKGLPPKRWKAEGTHLSCPEPTLFAYSSASPAPRRNSLREMWILSFQQSKKEAQALRWLVDRNRNFSTQEFWALVFKD
;
A
#
# COMPACT_ATOMS: atom_id res chain seq x y z
N MET A 1 64.69 16.20 -20.28
CA MET A 1 64.25 15.18 -19.29
C MET A 1 62.89 15.46 -18.64
N ALA A 2 62.41 16.70 -18.49
CA ALA A 2 61.15 17.00 -17.78
C ALA A 2 59.83 16.56 -18.46
N ARG A 3 59.80 16.36 -19.78
CA ARG A 3 58.56 16.01 -20.53
C ARG A 3 58.17 14.53 -20.40
N ILE A 4 59.14 13.65 -20.14
CA ILE A 4 58.92 12.19 -19.97
C ILE A 4 58.43 11.88 -18.54
N GLN A 5 58.85 12.66 -17.54
CA GLN A 5 58.36 12.51 -16.16
C GLN A 5 56.89 12.92 -16.00
N ARG A 6 56.42 13.98 -16.69
CA ARG A 6 55.00 14.40 -16.64
C ARG A 6 54.03 13.37 -17.23
N ARG A 7 54.40 12.67 -18.32
CA ARG A 7 53.55 11.62 -18.91
C ARG A 7 53.47 10.37 -18.01
N LYS A 8 54.56 10.00 -17.34
CA LYS A 8 54.55 8.91 -16.36
C LYS A 8 53.73 9.25 -15.12
N LEU A 9 53.77 10.51 -14.66
CA LEU A 9 52.98 10.97 -13.52
C LEU A 9 51.46 11.02 -13.84
N LEU A 10 51.08 11.48 -15.04
CA LEU A 10 49.68 11.49 -15.49
C LEU A 10 49.12 10.07 -15.69
N ALA A 11 49.91 9.15 -16.25
CA ALA A 11 49.51 7.75 -16.39
C ALA A 11 49.37 7.07 -15.02
N PHE A 12 50.24 7.40 -14.05
CA PHE A 12 50.12 6.89 -12.69
C PHE A 12 48.89 7.45 -11.96
N CYS A 13 48.58 8.74 -12.12
CA CYS A 13 47.36 9.35 -11.57
C CYS A 13 46.08 8.76 -12.20
N LEU A 14 46.05 8.55 -13.52
CA LEU A 14 44.91 7.92 -14.20
C LEU A 14 44.70 6.46 -13.78
N CYS A 15 45.78 5.69 -13.66
CA CYS A 15 45.72 4.33 -13.11
C CYS A 15 45.26 4.35 -11.65
N ALA A 16 45.76 5.25 -10.80
CA ALA A 16 45.33 5.35 -9.41
C ALA A 16 43.83 5.71 -9.31
N THR A 17 43.33 6.63 -10.13
CA THR A 17 41.89 6.97 -10.16
C THR A 17 41.03 5.83 -10.67
N ALA A 18 41.49 5.06 -11.67
CA ALA A 18 40.79 3.88 -12.17
C ALA A 18 40.77 2.75 -11.13
N THR A 19 41.86 2.55 -10.40
CA THR A 19 41.93 1.56 -9.31
C THR A 19 41.04 1.96 -8.14
N VAL A 20 40.99 3.25 -7.77
CA VAL A 20 40.07 3.75 -6.73
C VAL A 20 38.62 3.61 -7.19
N PHE A 21 38.29 3.95 -8.44
CA PHE A 21 36.95 3.77 -8.98
C PHE A 21 36.54 2.28 -8.98
N MET A 22 37.43 1.38 -9.41
CA MET A 22 37.19 -0.06 -9.39
C MET A 22 37.01 -0.59 -7.96
N LEU A 23 37.80 -0.11 -6.99
CA LEU A 23 37.65 -0.47 -5.57
C LEU A 23 36.33 0.04 -4.98
N VAL A 24 35.92 1.27 -5.31
CA VAL A 24 34.63 1.83 -4.88
C VAL A 24 33.47 1.08 -5.52
N THR A 25 33.52 0.78 -6.83
CA THR A 25 32.49 -0.02 -7.49
C THR A 25 32.45 -1.45 -6.95
N LEU A 26 33.59 -2.07 -6.66
CA LEU A 26 33.64 -3.40 -6.04
C LEU A 26 33.07 -3.35 -4.63
N GLN A 27 33.33 -2.30 -3.86
CA GLN A 27 32.77 -2.12 -2.53
C GLN A 27 31.27 -1.85 -2.57
N VAL A 28 30.77 -1.09 -3.55
CA VAL A 28 29.33 -0.91 -3.79
C VAL A 28 28.66 -2.22 -4.22
N VAL A 29 29.29 -3.01 -5.09
CA VAL A 29 28.79 -4.34 -5.50
C VAL A 29 28.84 -5.34 -4.34
N VAL A 30 29.85 -5.27 -3.47
CA VAL A 30 29.95 -6.10 -2.26
C VAL A 30 28.90 -5.69 -1.23
N GLU A 31 28.61 -4.40 -1.05
CA GLU A 31 27.55 -3.93 -0.15
C GLU A 31 26.14 -4.21 -0.71
N LEU A 32 25.93 -4.08 -2.03
CA LEU A 32 24.70 -4.53 -2.70
C LEU A 32 24.52 -6.05 -2.60
N GLY A 33 25.60 -6.82 -2.79
CA GLY A 33 25.60 -8.28 -2.60
C GLY A 33 25.39 -8.71 -1.14
N LYS A 34 25.82 -7.91 -0.16
CA LYS A 34 25.49 -8.09 1.25
C LYS A 34 24.03 -7.72 1.54
N PHE A 35 23.49 -6.69 0.91
CA PHE A 35 22.08 -6.30 1.00
C PHE A 35 21.16 -7.38 0.42
N GLU A 36 21.49 -7.92 -0.76
CA GLU A 36 20.80 -9.06 -1.36
C GLU A 36 20.95 -10.35 -0.54
N ARG A 37 22.16 -10.65 -0.02
CA ARG A 37 22.35 -11.77 0.92
C ARG A 37 21.63 -11.58 2.24
N LYS A 38 21.40 -10.36 2.73
CA LYS A 38 20.60 -10.10 3.94
C LYS A 38 19.11 -10.32 3.65
N LYS A 39 18.66 -9.98 2.43
CA LYS A 39 17.32 -10.27 1.92
C LYS A 39 17.08 -11.79 1.75
N PHE A 40 18.09 -12.53 1.28
CA PHE A 40 18.05 -13.99 1.10
C PHE A 40 18.36 -14.82 2.35
N LYS A 41 19.18 -14.34 3.30
CA LYS A 41 19.41 -15.03 4.58
C LYS A 41 18.21 -14.96 5.52
N ASN A 42 17.33 -13.98 5.33
CA ASN A 42 16.05 -13.94 6.04
C ASN A 42 15.02 -14.94 5.50
N SER A 43 15.32 -15.69 4.41
CA SER A 43 14.38 -16.63 3.78
C SER A 43 14.82 -18.11 3.82
N HIS A 44 15.80 -18.49 4.63
CA HIS A 44 16.11 -19.91 4.87
C HIS A 44 16.48 -20.17 6.34
N LEU A 45 15.56 -20.76 7.10
CA LEU A 45 15.84 -21.42 8.37
C LEU A 45 16.21 -22.88 8.10
N GLN A 46 17.30 -23.36 8.70
CA GLN A 46 17.58 -24.78 8.89
C GLN A 46 17.74 -25.07 10.37
N ASP A 47 16.79 -25.86 10.85
CA ASP A 47 16.76 -26.82 11.96
C ASP A 47 17.09 -26.41 13.41
N GLY A 48 16.18 -26.79 14.30
CA GLY A 48 16.14 -26.44 15.71
C GLY A 48 14.78 -26.74 16.33
N ARG A 49 14.33 -27.99 16.23
CA ARG A 49 13.11 -28.53 16.86
C ARG A 49 13.11 -28.29 18.38
N THR A 50 12.21 -27.45 18.91
CA THR A 50 11.12 -27.88 19.82
C THR A 50 10.23 -26.71 20.27
N LYS A 51 8.91 -26.93 20.15
CA LYS A 51 7.77 -26.24 20.79
C LYS A 51 7.42 -24.81 20.33
N VAL A 52 6.69 -24.74 19.21
CA VAL A 52 5.56 -23.80 19.00
C VAL A 52 4.51 -24.53 18.15
N GLU A 53 3.55 -25.17 18.81
CA GLU A 53 2.26 -25.53 18.21
C GLU A 53 1.33 -24.34 18.51
N GLU A 54 1.03 -23.53 17.48
CA GLU A 54 -0.22 -22.74 17.34
C GLU A 54 -0.18 -21.81 16.11
N GLU A 55 0.98 -21.48 15.54
CA GLU A 55 1.09 -20.70 14.29
C GLU A 55 1.28 -21.56 13.02
N SER A 56 1.48 -22.88 13.17
CA SER A 56 1.62 -23.80 12.03
C SER A 56 0.27 -24.21 11.43
N ASP A 57 -0.85 -24.00 12.13
CA ASP A 57 -2.16 -24.44 11.65
C ASP A 57 -2.73 -23.53 10.56
N HIS A 58 -2.43 -22.22 10.54
CA HIS A 58 -2.95 -21.33 9.50
C HIS A 58 -2.29 -21.53 8.13
N LEU A 59 -0.99 -21.88 8.09
CA LEU A 59 -0.31 -22.25 6.84
C LEU A 59 -0.56 -23.73 6.48
N ASN A 60 -0.63 -24.65 7.45
CA ASN A 60 -0.86 -26.06 7.16
C ASN A 60 -2.31 -26.39 6.79
N VAL A 61 -3.30 -25.62 7.27
CA VAL A 61 -4.70 -25.76 6.84
C VAL A 61 -4.88 -25.24 5.40
N PHE A 62 -4.12 -24.22 4.99
CA PHE A 62 -4.02 -23.78 3.59
C PHE A 62 -3.57 -24.94 2.66
N PHE A 63 -2.60 -25.74 3.10
CA PHE A 63 -2.16 -26.94 2.37
C PHE A 63 -3.11 -28.15 2.48
N LYS A 64 -3.82 -28.31 3.62
CA LYS A 64 -4.72 -29.47 3.84
C LYS A 64 -6.00 -29.41 3.01
N LYS A 65 -6.53 -28.21 2.72
CA LYS A 65 -7.73 -28.07 1.86
C LYS A 65 -7.40 -28.33 0.38
N GLN A 66 -6.14 -28.19 -0.04
CA GLN A 66 -5.65 -28.59 -1.37
C GLN A 66 -5.43 -30.10 -1.52
N THR A 67 -5.35 -30.87 -0.43
CA THR A 67 -5.05 -32.32 -0.51
C THR A 67 -6.27 -33.23 -0.55
N LEU A 68 -7.48 -32.73 -0.31
CA LEU A 68 -8.70 -33.56 -0.27
C LEU A 68 -9.56 -33.53 -1.54
N THR A 69 -9.11 -32.89 -2.62
CA THR A 69 -9.75 -32.97 -3.95
C THR A 69 -8.76 -33.17 -5.10
N LEU A 70 -7.59 -33.77 -4.85
CA LEU A 70 -6.63 -34.08 -5.91
C LEU A 70 -6.29 -35.57 -5.99
N ASN A 71 -7.29 -36.38 -6.33
CA ASN A 71 -7.08 -37.69 -6.95
C ASN A 71 -7.76 -37.76 -8.31
N ARG A 72 -7.36 -36.85 -9.21
CA ARG A 72 -7.37 -37.12 -10.64
C ARG A 72 -6.34 -36.22 -11.33
N LYS A 73 -5.22 -36.82 -11.74
CA LYS A 73 -4.31 -36.23 -12.73
C LYS A 73 -5.09 -36.06 -14.04
N GLN A 74 -5.79 -34.95 -14.20
CA GLN A 74 -6.16 -34.43 -15.51
C GLN A 74 -5.11 -33.37 -15.84
N LYS A 75 -4.38 -33.58 -16.93
CA LYS A 75 -3.64 -32.51 -17.62
C LYS A 75 -4.62 -31.33 -17.76
N LEU A 76 -4.34 -30.20 -17.12
CA LEU A 76 -5.10 -28.96 -17.35
C LEU A 76 -4.94 -28.59 -18.82
N GLU A 77 -5.97 -28.80 -19.63
CA GLU A 77 -6.00 -28.32 -21.01
C GLU A 77 -6.21 -26.81 -20.98
N VAL A 78 -5.12 -26.06 -21.15
CA VAL A 78 -5.09 -24.59 -21.28
C VAL A 78 -5.81 -24.11 -22.57
N GLY A 79 -6.29 -25.04 -23.41
CA GLY A 79 -6.85 -24.77 -24.74
C GLY A 79 -8.19 -24.02 -24.76
N ASP A 80 -9.04 -24.19 -23.75
CA ASP A 80 -10.45 -23.78 -23.85
C ASP A 80 -10.81 -22.49 -23.10
N HIS A 81 -9.89 -21.93 -22.30
CA HIS A 81 -10.19 -20.79 -21.42
C HIS A 81 -9.33 -19.56 -21.74
N PRO A 82 -9.88 -18.34 -21.65
CA PRO A 82 -9.10 -17.11 -21.73
C PRO A 82 -8.00 -17.07 -20.65
N ILE A 83 -6.82 -16.60 -21.05
CA ILE A 83 -5.64 -16.52 -20.19
C ILE A 83 -5.47 -15.10 -19.69
N MET A 84 -5.40 -14.99 -18.36
CA MET A 84 -5.08 -13.78 -17.60
C MET A 84 -3.62 -13.90 -17.15
N LEU A 85 -2.74 -13.12 -17.77
CA LEU A 85 -1.31 -13.17 -17.49
C LEU A 85 -0.93 -12.04 -16.52
N TRP A 86 -0.57 -12.39 -15.30
CA TRP A 86 0.06 -11.46 -14.37
C TRP A 86 1.45 -11.10 -14.85
N TRP A 87 1.58 -9.87 -15.36
CA TRP A 87 2.83 -9.35 -15.89
C TRP A 87 3.78 -8.91 -14.78
N SER A 88 3.28 -8.20 -13.78
CA SER A 88 3.94 -7.99 -12.49
C SER A 88 3.20 -8.83 -11.43
N PRO A 89 3.75 -10.01 -11.06
CA PRO A 89 3.03 -10.97 -10.24
C PRO A 89 2.93 -10.53 -8.78
N LEU A 90 1.69 -10.51 -8.27
CA LEU A 90 1.42 -10.33 -6.83
C LEU A 90 1.51 -11.65 -6.06
N THR A 91 1.19 -12.77 -6.72
CA THR A 91 1.21 -14.13 -6.17
C THR A 91 2.29 -14.97 -6.85
N GLY A 92 2.75 -16.03 -6.16
CA GLY A 92 3.71 -16.99 -6.72
C GLY A 92 3.09 -18.09 -7.58
N GLU A 93 1.81 -17.98 -7.94
CA GLU A 93 1.07 -19.05 -8.60
C GLU A 93 1.46 -19.19 -10.07
N THR A 94 2.03 -20.33 -10.44
CA THR A 94 2.53 -20.57 -11.80
C THR A 94 1.43 -20.88 -12.81
N GLY A 95 0.23 -21.23 -12.35
CA GLY A 95 -0.94 -21.47 -13.19
C GLY A 95 -2.11 -22.04 -12.39
N ARG A 96 -3.31 -21.44 -12.52
CA ARG A 96 -4.55 -22.01 -11.99
C ARG A 96 -5.75 -21.70 -12.87
N LEU A 97 -6.73 -22.60 -12.87
CA LEU A 97 -8.06 -22.31 -13.41
C LEU A 97 -8.89 -21.67 -12.30
N GLY A 98 -9.33 -20.42 -12.49
CA GLY A 98 -10.21 -19.72 -11.56
C GLY A 98 -11.64 -19.69 -12.08
N GLN A 99 -12.60 -20.03 -11.21
CA GLN A 99 -14.03 -19.98 -11.50
C GLN A 99 -14.61 -18.65 -11.00
N CYS A 100 -15.29 -17.93 -11.86
CA CYS A 100 -15.83 -16.58 -11.62
C CYS A 100 -17.32 -16.56 -11.95
N GLY A 101 -18.13 -17.15 -11.06
CA GLY A 101 -19.54 -17.40 -11.33
C GLY A 101 -19.71 -18.42 -12.45
N ALA A 102 -20.32 -18.02 -13.57
CA ALA A 102 -20.48 -18.87 -14.76
C ALA A 102 -19.25 -18.87 -15.69
N ASP A 103 -18.33 -17.94 -15.48
CA ASP A 103 -17.13 -17.75 -16.31
C ASP A 103 -15.93 -18.48 -15.69
N ALA A 104 -14.98 -18.94 -16.52
CA ALA A 104 -13.74 -19.54 -16.05
C ALA A 104 -12.53 -19.02 -16.85
N CYS A 105 -11.43 -18.70 -16.18
CA CYS A 105 -10.21 -18.20 -16.82
C CYS A 105 -8.97 -18.88 -16.23
N PHE A 106 -7.92 -18.97 -17.04
CA PHE A 106 -6.62 -19.47 -16.60
C PHE A 106 -5.73 -18.31 -16.17
N PHE A 107 -5.34 -18.26 -14.90
CA PHE A 107 -4.47 -17.25 -14.32
C PHE A 107 -3.05 -17.79 -14.23
N THR A 108 -2.06 -17.02 -14.69
CA THR A 108 -0.65 -17.45 -14.64
C THR A 108 0.28 -16.26 -14.56
N ILE A 109 1.45 -16.46 -13.95
CA ILE A 109 2.59 -15.52 -13.98
C ILE A 109 3.61 -15.87 -15.07
N ASN A 110 3.40 -16.99 -15.79
CA ASN A 110 4.35 -17.48 -16.77
C ASN A 110 4.29 -16.64 -18.05
N ARG A 111 5.27 -15.75 -18.21
CA ARG A 111 5.36 -14.82 -19.34
C ARG A 111 5.48 -15.51 -20.71
N SER A 112 5.78 -16.81 -20.78
CA SER A 112 5.74 -17.57 -22.05
C SER A 112 4.35 -17.56 -22.71
N TYR A 113 3.28 -17.36 -21.93
CA TYR A 113 1.92 -17.24 -22.43
C TYR A 113 1.60 -15.91 -23.11
N LEU A 114 2.50 -14.91 -23.09
CA LEU A 114 2.25 -13.59 -23.68
C LEU A 114 1.77 -13.64 -25.13
N HIS A 115 2.29 -14.58 -25.92
CA HIS A 115 1.94 -14.70 -27.34
C HIS A 115 0.84 -15.72 -27.61
N HIS A 116 0.35 -16.43 -26.59
CA HIS A 116 -0.70 -17.42 -26.73
C HIS A 116 -2.01 -16.77 -27.26
N PRO A 117 -2.72 -17.36 -28.24
CA PRO A 117 -3.94 -16.78 -28.82
C PRO A 117 -5.07 -16.53 -27.81
N MET A 118 -5.09 -17.30 -26.72
CA MET A 118 -6.06 -17.17 -25.64
C MET A 118 -5.66 -16.14 -24.58
N THR A 119 -4.47 -15.52 -24.65
CA THR A 119 -4.10 -14.43 -23.74
C THR A 119 -4.90 -13.18 -24.07
N LYS A 120 -5.84 -12.83 -23.18
CA LYS A 120 -6.76 -11.70 -23.40
C LYS A 120 -6.50 -10.53 -22.47
N ALA A 121 -5.91 -10.74 -21.30
CA ALA A 121 -5.55 -9.64 -20.40
C ALA A 121 -4.19 -9.83 -19.75
N LEU A 122 -3.52 -8.69 -19.54
CA LEU A 122 -2.25 -8.56 -18.82
C LEU A 122 -2.52 -7.81 -17.51
N LEU A 123 -2.28 -8.45 -16.39
CA LEU A 123 -2.59 -7.95 -15.06
C LEU A 123 -1.31 -7.38 -14.44
N PHE A 124 -1.40 -6.22 -13.82
CA PHE A 124 -0.27 -5.51 -13.26
C PHE A 124 -0.51 -5.22 -11.79
N TYR A 125 0.39 -5.69 -10.93
CA TYR A 125 0.54 -5.13 -9.61
C TYR A 125 1.28 -3.79 -9.71
N GLY A 126 0.67 -2.71 -9.21
CA GLY A 126 1.16 -1.34 -9.41
C GLY A 126 2.48 -1.03 -8.71
N THR A 127 2.73 -1.65 -7.55
CA THR A 127 4.01 -1.48 -6.83
C THR A 127 5.17 -2.05 -7.64
N ASP A 128 4.95 -3.18 -8.32
CA ASP A 128 5.94 -3.86 -9.16
C ASP A 128 5.85 -3.47 -10.64
N PHE A 129 5.06 -2.43 -10.97
CA PHE A 129 4.95 -1.94 -12.34
C PHE A 129 6.28 -1.33 -12.79
N ASN A 130 6.96 -2.03 -13.72
CA ASN A 130 8.26 -1.66 -14.24
C ASN A 130 8.22 -1.38 -15.76
N ILE A 131 8.62 -0.16 -16.13
CA ILE A 131 8.67 0.33 -17.51
C ILE A 131 9.65 -0.43 -18.40
N ASP A 132 10.73 -0.97 -17.84
CA ASP A 132 11.80 -1.64 -18.58
C ASP A 132 11.37 -2.99 -19.16
N SER A 133 10.23 -3.50 -18.69
CA SER A 133 9.73 -4.81 -19.08
C SER A 133 8.32 -4.75 -19.64
N LEU A 134 7.82 -3.62 -20.14
CA LEU A 134 6.43 -3.58 -20.61
C LEU A 134 6.16 -4.58 -21.74
N PRO A 135 4.97 -5.22 -21.77
CA PRO A 135 4.63 -6.23 -22.76
C PRO A 135 4.20 -5.56 -24.09
N LEU A 136 5.16 -4.89 -24.72
CA LEU A 136 5.03 -4.25 -26.03
C LEU A 136 5.63 -5.16 -27.14
N PRO A 137 5.17 -5.04 -28.39
CA PRO A 137 3.95 -4.36 -28.82
C PRO A 137 2.69 -5.02 -28.24
N ARG A 138 1.79 -4.19 -27.70
CA ARG A 138 0.49 -4.58 -27.17
C ARG A 138 -0.44 -4.94 -28.33
N LYS A 139 -0.94 -6.18 -28.34
CA LYS A 139 -1.92 -6.65 -29.33
C LYS A 139 -3.28 -6.01 -29.07
N ALA A 140 -4.09 -5.83 -30.12
CA ALA A 140 -5.40 -5.19 -30.03
C ALA A 140 -6.41 -5.92 -29.12
N HIS A 141 -6.20 -7.23 -28.87
CA HIS A 141 -7.02 -8.05 -27.99
C HIS A 141 -6.43 -8.22 -26.58
N HIS A 142 -5.30 -7.57 -26.27
CA HIS A 142 -4.75 -7.54 -24.91
C HIS A 142 -5.36 -6.35 -24.15
N ASP A 143 -6.16 -6.64 -23.14
CA ASP A 143 -6.53 -5.68 -22.11
C ASP A 143 -5.40 -5.56 -21.08
N TRP A 144 -5.22 -4.36 -20.50
CA TRP A 144 -4.32 -4.14 -19.37
C TRP A 144 -5.16 -3.87 -18.14
N ALA A 145 -4.91 -4.57 -17.04
CA ALA A 145 -5.64 -4.43 -15.78
C ALA A 145 -4.66 -4.06 -14.66
N LEU A 146 -4.97 -3.04 -13.87
CA LEU A 146 -4.14 -2.58 -12.75
C LEU A 146 -4.78 -2.95 -11.41
N PHE A 147 -4.00 -3.58 -10.53
CA PHE A 147 -4.29 -3.72 -9.11
C PHE A 147 -3.27 -2.87 -8.34
N HIS A 148 -3.73 -1.85 -7.60
CA HIS A 148 -2.83 -0.99 -6.82
C HIS A 148 -3.53 -0.31 -5.64
N GLU A 149 -3.15 -0.72 -4.46
CA GLU A 149 -3.73 -0.37 -3.16
C GLU A 149 -2.83 0.54 -2.32
N GLU A 150 -1.63 0.83 -2.83
CA GLU A 150 -0.56 1.51 -2.15
C GLU A 150 -0.53 3.02 -2.43
N SER A 151 0.22 3.74 -1.60
CA SER A 151 0.37 5.21 -1.73
C SER A 151 1.25 5.60 -2.94
N PRO A 152 1.23 6.87 -3.37
CA PRO A 152 2.13 7.35 -4.44
C PRO A 152 3.61 7.21 -4.11
N LYS A 153 3.98 7.03 -2.83
CA LYS A 153 5.33 6.68 -2.40
C LYS A 153 5.87 5.45 -3.14
N ASN A 154 5.00 4.50 -3.46
CA ASN A 154 5.37 3.22 -4.07
C ASN A 154 5.56 3.36 -5.57
N ASN A 155 4.68 4.09 -6.26
CA ASN A 155 4.81 4.34 -7.70
C ASN A 155 4.10 5.62 -8.18
N TYR A 156 4.73 6.77 -8.01
CA TYR A 156 4.18 8.07 -8.40
C TYR A 156 3.70 8.15 -9.86
N LYS A 157 4.32 7.42 -10.80
CA LYS A 157 3.96 7.52 -12.22
C LYS A 157 2.52 7.10 -12.47
N LEU A 158 2.01 6.13 -11.71
CA LEU A 158 0.64 5.62 -11.83
C LEU A 158 -0.42 6.65 -11.42
N PHE A 159 -0.07 7.66 -10.63
CA PHE A 159 -1.00 8.67 -10.10
C PHE A 159 -1.22 9.84 -11.07
N HIS A 160 -0.62 9.77 -12.26
CA HIS A 160 -0.78 10.77 -13.31
C HIS A 160 -1.67 10.24 -14.42
N LYS A 161 -2.61 11.09 -14.86
CA LYS A 161 -3.57 10.79 -15.94
C LYS A 161 -2.96 10.10 -17.17
N PRO A 162 -1.77 10.50 -17.69
CA PRO A 162 -1.19 9.84 -18.86
C PRO A 162 -0.97 8.33 -18.68
N VAL A 163 -0.64 7.87 -17.47
CA VAL A 163 -0.30 6.46 -17.18
C VAL A 163 -1.51 5.67 -16.70
N ILE A 164 -2.31 6.17 -15.74
CA ILE A 164 -3.49 5.43 -15.25
C ILE A 164 -4.47 5.11 -16.40
N THR A 165 -4.60 6.00 -17.37
CA THR A 165 -5.48 5.82 -18.53
C THR A 165 -4.93 4.87 -19.61
N LEU A 166 -3.78 4.21 -19.38
CA LEU A 166 -3.29 3.09 -20.20
C LEU A 166 -4.01 1.77 -19.88
N PHE A 167 -4.60 1.68 -18.69
CA PHE A 167 -5.29 0.49 -18.20
C PHE A 167 -6.78 0.50 -18.56
N ASN A 168 -7.32 -0.68 -18.85
CA ASN A 168 -8.74 -0.91 -19.12
C ASN A 168 -9.53 -1.12 -17.83
N TYR A 169 -8.97 -1.90 -16.91
CA TYR A 169 -9.60 -2.25 -15.64
C TYR A 169 -8.68 -1.83 -14.49
N THR A 170 -9.26 -1.43 -13.37
CA THR A 170 -8.51 -0.91 -12.22
C THR A 170 -9.17 -1.35 -10.92
N ALA A 171 -8.39 -1.90 -10.00
CA ALA A 171 -8.75 -2.04 -8.60
C ALA A 171 -7.78 -1.21 -7.76
N THR A 172 -8.29 -0.18 -7.08
CA THR A 172 -7.45 0.76 -6.31
C THR A 172 -8.20 1.27 -5.09
N PHE A 173 -7.52 2.02 -4.22
CA PHE A 173 -8.18 2.65 -3.06
C PHE A 173 -9.25 3.69 -3.45
N SER A 174 -9.25 4.22 -4.68
CA SER A 174 -10.25 5.20 -5.14
C SER A 174 -11.64 4.57 -5.25
N ARG A 175 -12.66 5.26 -4.70
CA ARG A 175 -14.07 4.86 -4.85
C ARG A 175 -14.56 4.88 -6.30
N HIS A 176 -13.83 5.54 -7.18
CA HIS A 176 -14.17 5.69 -8.60
C HIS A 176 -13.56 4.61 -9.49
N SER A 177 -12.67 3.77 -8.96
CA SER A 177 -12.09 2.67 -9.72
C SER A 177 -13.14 1.60 -10.07
N HIS A 178 -12.90 0.82 -11.13
CA HIS A 178 -13.82 -0.24 -11.55
C HIS A 178 -14.12 -1.27 -10.45
N LEU A 179 -13.12 -1.57 -9.61
CA LEU A 179 -13.28 -2.32 -8.37
C LEU A 179 -12.69 -1.52 -7.20
N PRO A 180 -13.51 -0.73 -6.48
CA PRO A 180 -13.03 0.05 -5.34
C PRO A 180 -12.49 -0.82 -4.21
N LEU A 181 -11.33 -0.44 -3.67
CA LEU A 181 -10.67 -1.06 -2.52
C LEU A 181 -10.67 -0.14 -1.28
N THR A 182 -11.50 0.92 -1.28
CA THR A 182 -11.53 1.95 -0.23
C THR A 182 -11.73 1.39 1.19
N THR A 183 -12.42 0.24 1.32
CA THR A 183 -12.70 -0.42 2.60
C THR A 183 -11.89 -1.70 2.83
N GLN A 184 -10.77 -1.91 2.11
CA GLN A 184 -10.02 -3.18 2.14
C GLN A 184 -9.38 -3.54 3.48
N TYR A 185 -9.22 -2.56 4.37
CA TYR A 185 -8.67 -2.76 5.71
C TYR A 185 -9.75 -2.81 6.79
N LEU A 186 -11.02 -2.96 6.38
CA LEU A 186 -12.16 -3.15 7.27
C LEU A 186 -12.85 -4.48 6.97
N GLU A 187 -12.89 -5.38 7.96
CA GLU A 187 -13.50 -6.71 7.81
C GLU A 187 -14.99 -6.62 7.53
N GLY A 188 -15.69 -5.76 8.28
CA GLY A 188 -17.11 -5.52 8.09
C GLY A 188 -17.70 -4.74 9.25
N VAL A 189 -19.03 -4.61 9.24
CA VAL A 189 -19.79 -3.88 10.26
C VAL A 189 -19.56 -4.47 11.66
N ASP A 190 -19.48 -5.80 11.76
CA ASP A 190 -19.31 -6.48 13.05
C ASP A 190 -17.95 -6.17 13.69
N ALA A 191 -16.90 -5.94 12.91
CA ALA A 191 -15.59 -5.53 13.43
C ALA A 191 -15.65 -4.14 14.10
N LEU A 192 -16.47 -3.23 13.56
CA LEU A 192 -16.68 -1.91 14.17
C LEU A 192 -17.56 -1.99 15.43
N LYS A 193 -18.60 -2.83 15.41
CA LYS A 193 -19.53 -3.01 16.54
C LYS A 193 -18.96 -3.85 17.67
N SER A 194 -17.96 -4.69 17.40
CA SER A 194 -17.36 -5.56 18.39
C SER A 194 -16.76 -4.78 19.57
N LEU A 195 -17.09 -5.22 20.77
CA LEU A 195 -16.53 -4.71 22.03
C LEU A 195 -15.36 -5.55 22.55
N ARG A 196 -14.90 -6.56 21.79
CA ARG A 196 -13.86 -7.54 22.21
C ARG A 196 -12.62 -6.89 22.81
N TYR A 197 -12.17 -5.79 22.22
CA TYR A 197 -10.95 -5.07 22.63
C TYR A 197 -11.23 -3.79 23.41
N LEU A 198 -12.49 -3.39 23.57
CA LEU A 198 -12.83 -2.14 24.23
C LEU A 198 -12.36 -2.18 25.69
N VAL A 199 -11.48 -1.25 26.05
CA VAL A 199 -11.10 -1.02 27.45
C VAL A 199 -12.06 0.01 28.07
N PRO A 200 -12.71 -0.29 29.21
CA PRO A 200 -13.60 0.65 29.89
C PRO A 200 -12.91 1.99 30.20
N LEU A 201 -13.66 3.10 30.11
CA LEU A 201 -13.11 4.43 30.31
C LEU A 201 -12.43 4.60 31.67
N GLN A 202 -13.02 4.07 32.74
CA GLN A 202 -12.41 4.13 34.07
C GLN A 202 -11.04 3.44 34.14
N SER A 203 -10.87 2.34 33.40
CA SER A 203 -9.58 1.68 33.25
C SER A 203 -8.62 2.54 32.43
N LYS A 204 -9.05 3.16 31.32
CA LYS A 204 -8.23 4.11 30.56
C LYS A 204 -7.79 5.30 31.43
N ASN A 205 -8.68 5.89 32.22
CA ASN A 205 -8.37 6.98 33.16
C ASN A 205 -7.32 6.58 34.20
N SER A 206 -7.39 5.35 34.71
CA SER A 206 -6.36 4.83 35.62
C SER A 206 -5.00 4.65 34.91
N LEU A 207 -5.02 4.18 33.66
CA LEU A 207 -3.84 4.01 32.82
C LEU A 207 -3.20 5.33 32.38
N ARG A 208 -3.97 6.43 32.32
CA ARG A 208 -3.46 7.78 32.04
C ARG A 208 -2.43 8.28 33.07
N LYS A 209 -2.32 7.66 34.26
CA LYS A 209 -1.26 7.94 35.24
C LYS A 209 0.14 7.49 34.79
N ARG A 210 0.24 6.62 33.78
CA ARG A 210 1.51 6.02 33.32
C ARG A 210 1.72 6.03 31.79
N LEU A 211 0.65 6.14 31.03
CA LEU A 211 0.69 6.26 29.57
C LEU A 211 0.58 7.74 29.18
N ALA A 212 0.85 8.07 27.93
CA ALA A 212 0.47 9.34 27.31
C ALA A 212 -1.03 9.32 26.91
N PRO A 213 -1.66 10.46 26.61
CA PRO A 213 -3.02 10.48 26.05
C PRO A 213 -3.07 9.93 24.62
N LEU A 214 -1.99 10.14 23.85
CA LEU A 214 -1.83 9.75 22.46
C LEU A 214 -0.80 8.64 22.31
N VAL A 215 -1.07 7.70 21.41
CA VAL A 215 -0.09 6.74 20.93
C VAL A 215 0.21 6.94 19.44
N TYR A 216 1.47 6.73 19.06
CA TYR A 216 1.96 6.75 17.68
C TYR A 216 2.67 5.43 17.36
N VAL A 217 2.31 4.80 16.24
CA VAL A 217 2.92 3.53 15.84
C VAL A 217 3.17 3.54 14.34
N GLN A 218 4.30 4.11 13.94
CA GLN A 218 4.74 4.14 12.53
C GLN A 218 6.19 3.70 12.44
N SER A 219 6.49 2.88 11.44
CA SER A 219 7.86 2.39 11.17
C SER A 219 8.41 2.87 9.82
N ASP A 220 7.57 3.46 8.99
CA ASP A 220 7.96 4.05 7.72
C ASP A 220 8.06 5.58 7.86
N CYS A 221 9.27 6.08 8.07
CA CYS A 221 9.48 7.47 8.48
C CYS A 221 9.67 8.42 7.29
N ASP A 222 9.42 9.70 7.57
CA ASP A 222 9.45 10.82 6.64
C ASP A 222 8.67 10.53 5.34
N PRO A 223 7.40 10.09 5.39
CA PRO A 223 6.61 9.80 4.19
C PRO A 223 6.11 11.10 3.52
N PRO A 224 5.56 11.01 2.29
CA PRO A 224 5.05 12.16 1.54
C PRO A 224 4.00 13.03 2.25
N SER A 225 3.24 12.49 3.20
CA SER A 225 2.28 13.25 4.03
C SER A 225 2.95 14.19 5.04
N ASP A 226 4.28 14.13 5.18
CA ASP A 226 5.04 14.93 6.12
C ASP A 226 4.64 14.74 7.61
N ARG A 227 4.01 13.60 7.88
CA ARG A 227 3.37 13.30 9.16
C ARG A 227 4.30 13.39 10.36
N ASP A 228 5.56 12.95 10.22
CA ASP A 228 6.51 12.90 11.34
C ASP A 228 6.93 14.30 11.80
N SER A 229 6.90 15.28 10.90
CA SER A 229 7.20 16.67 11.24
C SER A 229 6.07 17.29 12.03
N TYR A 230 4.82 17.00 11.64
CA TYR A 230 3.65 17.37 12.42
C TYR A 230 3.68 16.74 13.82
N VAL A 231 3.94 15.43 13.91
CA VAL A 231 3.96 14.73 15.21
C VAL A 231 5.11 15.25 16.08
N ARG A 232 6.29 15.53 15.51
CA ARG A 232 7.41 16.11 16.26
C ARG A 232 7.06 17.48 16.86
N GLU A 233 6.39 18.35 16.11
CA GLU A 233 5.90 19.63 16.63
C GLU A 233 4.80 19.43 17.68
N LEU A 234 3.84 18.51 17.44
CA LEU A 234 2.79 18.17 18.40
C LEU A 234 3.36 17.71 19.75
N MET A 235 4.44 16.92 19.73
CA MET A 235 5.12 16.42 20.93
C MET A 235 5.71 17.53 21.81
N THR A 236 5.87 18.76 21.29
CA THR A 236 6.26 19.92 22.11
C THR A 236 5.11 20.46 22.96
N TYR A 237 3.86 20.14 22.60
CA TYR A 237 2.64 20.61 23.26
C TYR A 237 1.87 19.49 23.98
N ILE A 238 2.11 18.21 23.71
CA ILE A 238 1.40 17.11 24.40
C ILE A 238 2.26 15.85 24.41
N GLU A 239 2.14 15.05 25.47
CA GLU A 239 2.83 13.77 25.54
C GLU A 239 2.26 12.80 24.48
N VAL A 240 3.16 12.10 23.79
CA VAL A 240 2.84 11.06 22.82
C VAL A 240 3.76 9.88 23.08
N ASP A 241 3.18 8.70 23.31
CA ASP A 241 3.93 7.45 23.38
C ASP A 241 4.13 6.91 21.96
N SER A 242 5.38 6.81 21.49
CA SER A 242 5.73 6.27 20.18
C SER A 242 6.44 4.92 20.29
N TYR A 243 5.80 3.89 19.74
CA TYR A 243 6.27 2.50 19.77
C TYR A 243 6.94 2.04 18.47
N GLY A 244 6.68 2.72 17.35
CA GLY A 244 7.26 2.39 16.05
C GLY A 244 8.70 2.88 15.93
N GLU A 245 9.31 2.72 14.76
CA GLU A 245 10.66 3.23 14.51
C GLU A 245 10.71 4.77 14.41
N CYS A 246 9.58 5.41 14.07
CA CYS A 246 9.50 6.86 13.93
C CYS A 246 9.25 7.54 15.27
N LEU A 247 10.10 8.53 15.61
CA LEU A 247 10.01 9.31 16.87
C LEU A 247 9.94 8.43 18.14
N ARG A 248 10.53 7.23 18.07
CA ARG A 248 10.44 6.20 19.11
C ARG A 248 10.85 6.73 20.48
N ASN A 249 10.00 6.54 21.48
CA ASN A 249 10.28 6.83 22.89
C ASN A 249 9.73 5.75 23.85
N LYS A 250 9.05 4.73 23.32
CA LYS A 250 8.64 3.53 24.04
C LYS A 250 8.97 2.27 23.25
N ASP A 251 9.06 1.16 23.98
CA ASP A 251 9.34 -0.15 23.42
C ASP A 251 8.10 -1.05 23.47
N LEU A 252 7.84 -1.75 22.37
CA LEU A 252 6.94 -2.89 22.37
C LEU A 252 7.64 -4.11 22.99
N PRO A 253 6.87 -5.03 23.60
CA PRO A 253 7.36 -6.36 23.94
C PRO A 253 8.05 -7.01 22.73
N GLN A 254 9.12 -7.77 22.96
CA GLN A 254 9.98 -8.29 21.89
C GLN A 254 9.20 -9.08 20.83
N GLN A 255 8.21 -9.87 21.26
CA GLN A 255 7.34 -10.66 20.40
C GLN A 255 6.36 -9.84 19.53
N LEU A 256 6.21 -8.54 19.81
CA LEU A 256 5.35 -7.62 19.07
C LEU A 256 6.14 -6.57 18.28
N LYS A 257 7.48 -6.65 18.24
CA LYS A 257 8.31 -5.71 17.49
C LYS A 257 8.29 -5.96 15.97
N ASN A 258 7.91 -7.16 15.54
CA ASN A 258 7.81 -7.47 14.12
C ASN A 258 6.59 -6.75 13.52
N PRO A 259 6.71 -6.04 12.38
CA PRO A 259 5.56 -5.47 11.67
C PRO A 259 4.43 -6.47 11.40
N THR A 260 4.73 -7.75 11.18
CA THR A 260 3.70 -8.79 10.98
C THR A 260 2.84 -9.05 12.22
N SER A 261 3.28 -8.62 13.40
CA SER A 261 2.57 -8.77 14.66
C SER A 261 1.59 -7.60 14.94
N MET A 262 1.48 -6.61 14.05
CA MET A 262 0.60 -5.44 14.23
C MET A 262 -0.90 -5.75 14.17
N ASP A 263 -1.27 -6.95 13.71
CA ASP A 263 -2.66 -7.44 13.75
C ASP A 263 -2.86 -8.54 14.81
N ALA A 264 -1.85 -8.81 15.65
CA ALA A 264 -1.94 -9.79 16.73
C ALA A 264 -2.76 -9.26 17.92
N ASP A 265 -3.44 -10.18 18.62
CA ASP A 265 -4.29 -9.87 19.78
C ASP A 265 -3.53 -9.08 20.87
N GLY A 266 -2.26 -9.44 21.11
CA GLY A 266 -1.39 -8.74 22.06
C GLY A 266 -1.13 -7.29 21.69
N PHE A 267 -0.94 -6.98 20.40
CA PHE A 267 -0.75 -5.61 19.93
C PHE A 267 -2.04 -4.80 20.09
N TYR A 268 -3.18 -5.37 19.70
CA TYR A 268 -4.49 -4.75 19.89
C TYR A 268 -4.78 -4.41 21.36
N ARG A 269 -4.43 -5.29 22.31
CA ARG A 269 -4.57 -5.02 23.75
C ARG A 269 -3.67 -3.90 24.26
N ILE A 270 -2.51 -3.67 23.66
CA ILE A 270 -1.65 -2.53 24.00
C ILE A 270 -2.28 -1.23 23.51
N ILE A 271 -2.70 -1.19 22.25
CA ILE A 271 -3.26 0.03 21.65
C ILE A 271 -4.60 0.40 22.29
N ALA A 272 -5.46 -0.57 22.62
CA ALA A 272 -6.76 -0.33 23.23
C ALA A 272 -6.69 0.36 24.61
N GLN A 273 -5.53 0.36 25.27
CA GLN A 273 -5.30 1.06 26.55
C GLN A 273 -5.31 2.59 26.41
N TYR A 274 -5.03 3.12 25.22
CA TYR A 274 -4.98 4.56 24.96
C TYR A 274 -6.36 5.13 24.68
N LYS A 275 -6.56 6.42 24.99
CA LYS A 275 -7.75 7.17 24.58
C LYS A 275 -7.68 7.54 23.10
N PHE A 276 -6.51 8.02 22.67
CA PHE A 276 -6.29 8.53 21.31
C PHE A 276 -5.09 7.86 20.63
N ILE A 277 -5.14 7.81 19.31
CA ILE A 277 -4.04 7.31 18.46
C ILE A 277 -3.90 8.20 17.24
N LEU A 278 -2.65 8.53 16.90
CA LEU A 278 -2.30 9.28 15.70
C LEU A 278 -2.36 8.36 14.48
N ALA A 279 -3.49 8.39 13.78
CA ALA A 279 -3.81 7.60 12.60
C ALA A 279 -3.41 8.36 11.32
N PHE A 280 -2.11 8.51 11.09
CA PHE A 280 -1.58 9.36 10.02
C PHE A 280 -1.13 8.52 8.81
N GLU A 281 -1.70 8.79 7.64
CA GLU A 281 -1.39 8.06 6.39
C GLU A 281 -0.02 8.45 5.82
N ASN A 282 0.50 7.63 4.89
CA ASN A 282 1.77 7.91 4.20
C ASN A 282 1.65 9.03 3.15
N ALA A 283 0.44 9.28 2.64
CA ALA A 283 0.15 10.33 1.68
C ALA A 283 -1.26 10.89 1.92
N VAL A 284 -1.49 12.13 1.50
CA VAL A 284 -2.80 12.81 1.58
C VAL A 284 -3.46 12.69 0.21
N CYS A 285 -4.27 11.65 0.01
CA CYS A 285 -4.98 11.39 -1.24
C CYS A 285 -6.44 11.03 -0.95
N ASP A 286 -7.38 11.47 -1.79
CA ASP A 286 -8.78 11.07 -1.65
C ASP A 286 -8.92 9.53 -1.64
N ASP A 287 -9.70 9.04 -0.70
CA ASP A 287 -10.00 7.62 -0.46
C ASP A 287 -8.80 6.72 -0.09
N TYR A 288 -7.59 7.27 0.10
CA TYR A 288 -6.46 6.51 0.65
C TYR A 288 -6.63 6.36 2.17
N ILE A 289 -7.34 5.30 2.56
CA ILE A 289 -7.71 5.00 3.94
C ILE A 289 -7.21 3.60 4.28
N THR A 290 -6.29 3.50 5.23
CA THR A 290 -5.60 2.25 5.54
C THR A 290 -6.00 1.66 6.88
N GLU A 291 -5.33 0.57 7.29
CA GLU A 291 -5.47 -0.01 8.62
C GLU A 291 -5.21 1.01 9.74
N LYS A 292 -4.45 2.08 9.46
CA LYS A 292 -4.17 3.16 10.43
C LYS A 292 -5.44 3.83 10.92
N PHE A 293 -6.43 4.01 10.05
CA PHE A 293 -7.73 4.58 10.40
C PHE A 293 -8.69 3.53 10.98
N TRP A 294 -8.79 2.35 10.36
CA TRP A 294 -9.80 1.35 10.73
C TRP A 294 -9.46 0.62 12.04
N ARG A 295 -8.19 0.30 12.27
CA ARG A 295 -7.72 -0.40 13.49
C ARG A 295 -8.19 0.29 14.77
N PRO A 296 -7.94 1.59 15.01
CA PRO A 296 -8.35 2.20 16.27
C PRO A 296 -9.86 2.22 16.52
N LEU A 297 -10.68 2.37 15.48
CA LEU A 297 -12.14 2.27 15.59
C LEU A 297 -12.59 0.88 16.06
N LYS A 298 -11.96 -0.19 15.56
CA LYS A 298 -12.18 -1.57 16.03
C LYS A 298 -11.82 -1.73 17.52
N LEU A 299 -10.78 -1.04 17.98
CA LEU A 299 -10.26 -1.13 19.34
C LEU A 299 -10.97 -0.20 20.35
N GLY A 300 -11.89 0.66 19.90
CA GLY A 300 -12.51 1.66 20.76
C GLY A 300 -11.54 2.74 21.22
N VAL A 301 -10.60 3.11 20.34
CA VAL A 301 -9.65 4.22 20.50
C VAL A 301 -10.01 5.28 19.47
N VAL A 302 -10.00 6.55 19.87
CA VAL A 302 -10.38 7.65 18.96
C VAL A 302 -9.20 7.95 18.02
N PRO A 303 -9.33 7.74 16.69
CA PRO A 303 -8.32 8.15 15.74
C PRO A 303 -8.24 9.67 15.66
N VAL A 304 -7.02 10.20 15.80
CA VAL A 304 -6.63 11.54 15.39
C VAL A 304 -6.02 11.40 14.00
N TYR A 305 -6.77 11.79 12.98
CA TYR A 305 -6.56 11.38 11.59
C TYR A 305 -5.95 12.48 10.72
N HIS A 306 -4.94 12.11 9.94
CA HIS A 306 -4.35 12.92 8.88
C HIS A 306 -4.07 12.02 7.67
N GLY A 307 -4.76 12.25 6.54
CA GLY A 307 -4.71 11.36 5.39
C GLY A 307 -5.69 11.79 4.32
N SER A 308 -6.64 10.93 3.97
CA SER A 308 -7.67 11.22 2.97
C SER A 308 -8.51 12.46 3.29
N PRO A 309 -8.57 13.46 2.39
CA PRO A 309 -9.49 14.58 2.52
C PRO A 309 -10.97 14.16 2.48
N SER A 310 -11.29 13.03 1.86
CA SER A 310 -12.65 12.48 1.75
C SER A 310 -13.06 11.62 2.96
N ILE A 311 -12.27 11.56 4.04
CA ILE A 311 -12.51 10.65 5.18
C ILE A 311 -13.88 10.83 5.85
N THR A 312 -14.44 12.04 5.81
CA THR A 312 -15.77 12.35 6.38
C THR A 312 -16.87 11.50 5.78
N ASP A 313 -16.71 11.04 4.54
CA ASP A 313 -17.64 10.15 3.85
C ASP A 313 -17.64 8.71 4.41
N TRP A 314 -16.62 8.36 5.21
CA TRP A 314 -16.35 6.99 5.65
C TRP A 314 -16.35 6.82 7.18
N LEU A 315 -16.58 7.91 7.93
CA LEU A 315 -16.67 7.85 9.39
C LEU A 315 -17.87 6.99 9.84
N PRO A 316 -17.73 6.10 10.84
CA PRO A 316 -18.89 5.40 11.42
C PRO A 316 -19.98 6.36 11.97
N SER A 317 -19.55 7.52 12.46
CA SER A 317 -20.39 8.61 12.96
C SER A 317 -19.65 9.94 12.84
N ASN A 318 -20.36 11.07 12.78
CA ASN A 318 -19.74 12.40 12.76
C ASN A 318 -18.78 12.64 13.94
N LYS A 319 -19.00 11.97 15.07
CA LYS A 319 -18.08 11.92 16.21
C LYS A 319 -17.48 10.52 16.36
N SER A 320 -16.61 10.13 15.43
CA SER A 320 -15.82 8.91 15.54
C SER A 320 -14.32 9.12 15.34
N ALA A 321 -13.90 10.31 14.90
CA ALA A 321 -12.52 10.66 14.63
C ALA A 321 -12.30 12.17 14.86
N ILE A 322 -11.06 12.56 15.15
CA ILE A 322 -10.62 13.95 15.24
C ILE A 322 -9.79 14.25 14.00
N LEU A 323 -10.19 15.22 13.20
CA LEU A 323 -9.55 15.50 11.92
C LEU A 323 -8.47 16.57 12.10
N VAL A 324 -7.22 16.25 11.76
CA VAL A 324 -6.10 17.18 11.90
C VAL A 324 -6.28 18.44 11.03
N SER A 325 -6.97 18.31 9.89
CA SER A 325 -7.29 19.41 8.98
C SER A 325 -8.19 20.49 9.60
N GLU A 326 -8.83 20.24 10.74
CA GLU A 326 -9.65 21.22 11.46
C GLU A 326 -8.83 22.18 12.33
N PHE A 327 -7.51 21.97 12.46
CA PHE A 327 -6.62 22.74 13.32
C PHE A 327 -5.55 23.45 12.49
N ALA A 328 -5.35 24.75 12.75
CA ALA A 328 -4.33 25.52 12.03
C ALA A 328 -2.90 25.20 12.52
N HIS A 329 -2.76 24.74 13.77
CA HIS A 329 -1.47 24.43 14.38
C HIS A 329 -1.56 23.20 15.31
N PRO A 330 -0.50 22.36 15.43
CA PRO A 330 -0.44 21.28 16.41
C PRO A 330 -0.72 21.67 17.87
N ARG A 331 -0.53 22.95 18.21
CA ARG A 331 -0.81 23.49 19.54
C ARG A 331 -2.32 23.50 19.84
N GLU A 332 -3.13 23.85 18.85
CA GLU A 332 -4.59 23.87 18.98
C GLU A 332 -5.13 22.45 19.12
N LEU A 333 -4.61 21.52 18.32
CA LEU A 333 -4.91 20.09 18.45
C LEU A 333 -4.53 19.57 19.85
N ALA A 334 -3.33 19.90 20.36
CA ALA A 334 -2.92 19.51 21.70
C ALA A 334 -3.89 20.02 22.78
N SER A 335 -4.27 21.30 22.73
CA SER A 335 -5.26 21.88 23.65
C SER A 335 -6.62 21.18 23.56
N PHE A 336 -7.07 20.86 22.34
CA PHE A 336 -8.32 20.15 22.12
C PHE A 336 -8.28 18.73 22.71
N ILE A 337 -7.20 17.98 22.45
CA ILE A 337 -7.02 16.62 22.99
C ILE A 337 -6.94 16.64 24.51
N ARG A 338 -6.23 17.60 25.14
CA ARG A 338 -6.20 17.72 26.61
C ARG A 338 -7.60 17.95 27.20
N ARG A 339 -8.42 18.79 26.55
CA ARG A 339 -9.80 19.02 26.98
C ARG A 339 -10.62 17.73 26.94
N LEU A 340 -10.50 16.93 25.88
CA LEU A 340 -11.18 15.63 25.79
C LEU A 340 -10.60 14.60 26.78
N ASP A 341 -9.29 14.59 26.99
CA ASP A 341 -8.62 13.65 27.92
C ASP A 341 -9.08 13.87 29.37
N GLN A 342 -9.37 15.12 29.74
CA GLN A 342 -9.77 15.55 31.09
C GLN A 342 -11.28 15.51 31.35
N ASP A 343 -12.11 15.45 30.31
CA ASP A 343 -13.57 15.43 30.40
C ASP A 343 -14.13 14.15 29.80
N ASP A 344 -14.53 13.22 30.67
CA ASP A 344 -15.05 11.91 30.29
C ASP A 344 -16.28 12.02 29.38
N ARG A 345 -17.16 13.00 29.59
CA ARG A 345 -18.35 13.18 28.73
C ARG A 345 -17.96 13.58 27.32
N LEU A 346 -16.97 14.47 27.20
CA LEU A 346 -16.50 14.90 25.88
C LEU A 346 -15.76 13.77 25.15
N TYR A 347 -14.97 12.95 25.85
CA TYR A 347 -14.35 11.77 25.25
C TYR A 347 -15.38 10.70 24.85
N GLU A 348 -16.34 10.38 25.72
CA GLU A 348 -17.37 9.36 25.45
C GLU A 348 -18.20 9.70 24.22
N ALA A 349 -18.45 10.98 23.96
CA ALA A 349 -19.15 11.42 22.75
C ALA A 349 -18.48 10.96 21.44
N TYR A 350 -17.17 10.65 21.43
CA TYR A 350 -16.44 10.12 20.26
C TYR A 350 -16.49 8.58 20.13
N ILE A 351 -16.92 7.88 21.17
CA ILE A 351 -17.03 6.41 21.19
C ILE A 351 -18.47 5.92 21.41
N ASP A 352 -19.43 6.83 21.64
CA ASP A 352 -20.85 6.54 21.89
C ASP A 352 -21.47 5.66 20.79
N TRP A 353 -21.14 5.94 19.52
CA TRP A 353 -21.56 5.13 18.37
C TRP A 353 -21.15 3.65 18.53
N LYS A 354 -19.96 3.40 19.08
CA LYS A 354 -19.45 2.04 19.32
C LYS A 354 -20.13 1.40 20.52
N LEU A 355 -20.33 2.15 21.59
CA LEU A 355 -21.01 1.67 22.81
C LEU A 355 -22.46 1.27 22.52
N LYS A 356 -23.16 2.02 21.67
CA LYS A 356 -24.52 1.70 21.21
C LYS A 356 -24.57 0.66 20.10
N GLY A 357 -23.45 0.41 19.41
CA GLY A 357 -23.40 -0.44 18.22
C GLY A 357 -24.14 0.17 17.02
N GLU A 358 -24.20 1.50 16.96
CA GLU A 358 -24.93 2.29 15.95
C GLU A 358 -23.95 2.96 14.98
N ILE A 359 -24.00 2.57 13.71
CA ILE A 359 -23.27 3.23 12.62
C ILE A 359 -24.29 4.07 11.86
N SER A 360 -24.10 5.39 11.85
CA SER A 360 -25.06 6.33 11.24
C SER A 360 -24.77 6.57 9.75
N ASN A 361 -23.54 6.31 9.31
CA ASN A 361 -23.12 6.58 7.94
C ASN A 361 -23.64 5.53 6.95
N GLN A 362 -24.67 5.91 6.19
CA GLN A 362 -25.29 5.06 5.18
C GLN A 362 -24.35 4.72 4.02
N ARG A 363 -23.46 5.63 3.60
CA ARG A 363 -22.51 5.36 2.53
C ARG A 363 -21.56 4.22 2.91
N LEU A 364 -21.04 4.25 4.13
CA LEU A 364 -20.19 3.18 4.65
C LEU A 364 -20.95 1.84 4.70
N LEU A 365 -22.18 1.84 5.20
CA LEU A 365 -23.00 0.63 5.29
C LEU A 365 -23.32 0.05 3.90
N THR A 366 -23.74 0.89 2.95
CA THR A 366 -23.99 0.49 1.56
C THR A 366 -22.71 -0.05 0.91
N ALA A 367 -21.58 0.63 1.06
CA ALA A 367 -20.32 0.18 0.48
C ALA A 367 -19.87 -1.19 1.03
N LEU A 368 -20.07 -1.46 2.32
CA LEU A 368 -19.75 -2.77 2.92
C LEU A 368 -20.74 -3.86 2.49
N MET A 369 -22.01 -3.52 2.31
CA MET A 369 -23.04 -4.46 1.85
C MET A 369 -22.87 -4.85 0.38
N GLU A 370 -22.51 -3.91 -0.48
CA GLU A 370 -22.35 -4.12 -1.92
C GLU A 370 -21.00 -4.75 -2.31
N ARG A 371 -20.05 -4.78 -1.37
CA ARG A 371 -18.72 -5.35 -1.57
C ARG A 371 -18.82 -6.85 -1.85
N LYS A 372 -18.15 -7.29 -2.93
CA LYS A 372 -18.18 -8.70 -3.39
C LYS A 372 -17.01 -9.54 -2.88
N TRP A 373 -16.23 -9.01 -1.95
CA TRP A 373 -15.03 -9.63 -1.43
C TRP A 373 -14.94 -9.45 0.08
N GLY A 374 -14.28 -10.39 0.74
CA GLY A 374 -14.04 -10.41 2.18
C GLY A 374 -12.64 -9.92 2.54
N VAL A 375 -12.46 -9.58 3.82
CA VAL A 375 -11.15 -9.28 4.41
C VAL A 375 -11.02 -10.19 5.62
N GLN A 376 -9.98 -11.03 5.64
CA GLN A 376 -9.79 -12.06 6.67
C GLN A 376 -10.97 -13.03 6.83
N ASP A 377 -11.78 -13.21 5.78
CA ASP A 377 -12.91 -14.15 5.74
C ASP A 377 -12.60 -15.27 4.75
N LEU A 378 -12.38 -16.49 5.27
CA LEU A 378 -12.09 -17.67 4.46
C LEU A 378 -13.31 -18.22 3.70
N SER A 379 -14.51 -17.70 3.99
CA SER A 379 -15.75 -18.09 3.31
C SER A 379 -16.06 -17.22 2.08
N GLN A 380 -15.31 -16.13 1.89
CA GLN A 380 -15.49 -15.20 0.78
C GLN A 380 -14.23 -15.12 -0.07
N ASP A 381 -14.39 -14.76 -1.35
CA ASP A 381 -13.27 -14.38 -2.20
C ASP A 381 -12.54 -13.18 -1.60
N ASN A 382 -11.21 -13.17 -1.65
CA ASN A 382 -10.46 -11.98 -1.28
C ASN A 382 -10.50 -10.94 -2.42
N TYR A 383 -10.02 -9.72 -2.16
CA TYR A 383 -10.06 -8.63 -3.13
C TYR A 383 -9.19 -8.87 -4.39
N ILE A 384 -8.18 -9.74 -4.32
CA ILE A 384 -7.36 -10.14 -5.48
C ILE A 384 -8.18 -11.06 -6.37
N ASP A 385 -8.82 -12.09 -5.79
CA ASP A 385 -9.71 -12.99 -6.51
C ASP A 385 -10.87 -12.23 -7.16
N ALA A 386 -11.45 -11.26 -6.45
CA ALA A 386 -12.50 -10.41 -7.00
C ALA A 386 -12.02 -9.52 -8.17
N PHE A 387 -10.78 -9.01 -8.11
CA PHE A 387 -10.18 -8.27 -9.21
C PHE A 387 -9.98 -9.17 -10.44
N GLU A 388 -9.38 -10.33 -10.23
CA GLU A 388 -9.17 -11.34 -11.26
C GLU A 388 -10.48 -11.79 -11.90
N CYS A 389 -11.50 -12.04 -11.09
CA CYS A 389 -12.82 -12.43 -11.58
C CYS A 389 -13.55 -11.30 -12.29
N MET A 390 -13.42 -10.04 -11.84
CA MET A 390 -13.92 -8.90 -12.60
C MET A 390 -13.30 -8.86 -14.00
N VAL A 391 -11.97 -9.00 -14.11
CA VAL A 391 -11.28 -8.99 -15.42
C VAL A 391 -11.71 -10.18 -16.27
N CYS A 392 -11.77 -11.39 -15.68
CA CYS A 392 -12.20 -12.60 -16.37
C CYS A 392 -13.62 -12.46 -16.95
N SER A 393 -14.59 -12.01 -16.14
CA SER A 393 -15.97 -11.83 -16.60
C SER A 393 -16.10 -10.76 -17.69
N LYS A 394 -15.27 -9.70 -17.64
CA LYS A 394 -15.25 -8.66 -18.68
C LYS A 394 -14.67 -9.15 -20.00
N VAL A 395 -13.63 -10.00 -19.93
CA VAL A 395 -13.09 -10.69 -21.12
C VAL A 395 -14.15 -11.59 -21.73
N TRP A 396 -14.84 -12.40 -20.93
CA TRP A 396 -15.91 -13.27 -21.40
C TRP A 396 -17.12 -12.51 -21.94
N GLU A 397 -17.50 -11.37 -21.34
CA GLU A 397 -18.51 -10.46 -21.87
C GLU A 397 -18.17 -10.05 -23.32
N ASN A 398 -16.91 -9.70 -23.57
CA ASN A 398 -16.43 -9.33 -24.91
C ASN A 398 -16.35 -10.51 -25.88
N ILE A 399 -15.96 -11.70 -25.44
CA ILE A 399 -15.98 -12.91 -26.28
C ILE A 399 -17.41 -13.20 -26.73
N ARG A 400 -18.37 -13.23 -25.79
CA ARG A 400 -19.79 -13.45 -26.11
C ARG A 400 -20.38 -12.39 -27.04
N LEU A 401 -19.93 -11.13 -26.97
CA LEU A 401 -20.33 -10.08 -27.91
C LEU A 401 -19.78 -10.36 -29.31
N GLN A 402 -18.51 -10.75 -29.41
CA GLN A 402 -17.87 -11.08 -30.68
C GLN A 402 -18.51 -12.29 -31.36
N ASP A 403 -18.87 -13.32 -30.60
CA ASP A 403 -19.57 -14.51 -31.12
C ASP A 403 -20.95 -14.15 -31.73
N LYS A 404 -21.57 -13.06 -31.23
CA LYS A 404 -22.82 -12.50 -31.77
C LYS A 404 -22.60 -11.49 -32.89
N GLY A 405 -21.36 -11.26 -33.33
CA GLY A 405 -21.01 -10.25 -34.33
C GLY A 405 -21.12 -8.80 -33.82
N LEU A 406 -21.20 -8.59 -32.51
CA LEU A 406 -21.30 -7.27 -31.88
C LEU A 406 -19.90 -6.71 -31.54
N PRO A 407 -19.72 -5.38 -31.56
CA PRO A 407 -18.44 -4.77 -31.20
C PRO A 407 -18.12 -4.99 -29.71
N PRO A 408 -16.84 -5.18 -29.35
CA PRO A 408 -16.45 -5.35 -27.95
C PRO A 408 -16.64 -4.05 -27.15
N LYS A 409 -17.06 -4.20 -25.90
CA LYS A 409 -17.15 -3.11 -24.93
C LYS A 409 -15.76 -2.81 -24.36
N ARG A 410 -15.23 -1.63 -24.67
CA ARG A 410 -13.93 -1.18 -24.13
C ARG A 410 -14.14 -0.35 -22.88
N TRP A 411 -13.60 -0.86 -21.77
CA TRP A 411 -13.46 -0.12 -20.53
C TRP A 411 -12.11 0.58 -20.50
N LYS A 412 -12.07 1.73 -19.83
CA LYS A 412 -10.87 2.55 -19.74
C LYS A 412 -10.86 3.25 -18.40
N ALA A 413 -9.72 3.18 -17.72
CA ALA A 413 -9.51 3.91 -16.50
C ALA A 413 -9.53 5.43 -16.74
N GLU A 414 -10.08 6.16 -15.78
CA GLU A 414 -10.05 7.62 -15.74
C GLU A 414 -8.99 8.13 -14.77
N GLY A 415 -8.70 9.43 -14.81
CA GLY A 415 -7.73 10.05 -13.89
C GLY A 415 -8.14 9.90 -12.42
N THR A 416 -9.44 9.90 -12.14
CA THR A 416 -10.04 9.72 -10.81
C THR A 416 -9.88 8.30 -10.26
N HIS A 417 -9.51 7.32 -11.10
CA HIS A 417 -9.32 5.94 -10.64
C HIS A 417 -8.05 5.81 -9.80
N LEU A 418 -7.06 6.69 -9.96
CA LEU A 418 -5.87 6.74 -9.10
C LEU A 418 -5.21 8.11 -9.24
N SER A 419 -5.42 8.97 -8.25
CA SER A 419 -4.86 10.32 -8.22
C SER A 419 -4.48 10.70 -6.80
N CYS A 420 -3.43 11.49 -6.68
CA CYS A 420 -3.04 12.11 -5.42
C CYS A 420 -2.49 13.52 -5.72
N PRO A 421 -2.85 14.53 -4.92
CA PRO A 421 -2.24 15.85 -5.05
C PRO A 421 -0.73 15.80 -4.78
N GLU A 422 -0.08 16.89 -5.14
CA GLU A 422 1.33 17.10 -4.82
C GLU A 422 1.56 17.05 -3.30
N PRO A 423 2.62 16.35 -2.82
CA PRO A 423 2.98 16.36 -1.41
C PRO A 423 3.16 17.79 -0.88
N THR A 424 2.68 18.04 0.33
CA THR A 424 2.83 19.34 1.01
C THR A 424 3.62 19.16 2.29
N LEU A 425 4.39 20.19 2.67
CA LEU A 425 5.17 20.18 3.90
C LEU A 425 4.52 21.10 4.93
N PHE A 426 4.48 20.66 6.17
CA PHE A 426 4.17 21.50 7.32
C PHE A 426 5.34 22.46 7.60
N ALA A 427 5.00 23.74 7.73
CA ALA A 427 5.93 24.81 8.07
C ALA A 427 5.61 25.35 9.47
N TYR A 428 6.55 25.19 10.41
CA TYR A 428 6.45 25.74 11.76
C TYR A 428 7.53 26.81 11.97
N SER A 429 7.16 27.95 12.55
CA SER A 429 8.03 29.14 12.62
C SER A 429 9.13 29.09 13.69
N SER A 430 9.30 27.98 14.43
CA SER A 430 10.21 27.97 15.57
C SER A 430 10.76 26.59 15.94
N ALA A 431 12.05 26.35 15.63
CA ALA A 431 13.10 25.89 16.55
C ALA A 431 14.18 25.04 15.84
N SER A 432 15.33 25.68 15.61
CA SER A 432 16.66 25.11 15.32
C SER A 432 16.85 24.31 14.02
N PRO A 433 17.95 24.54 13.28
CA PRO A 433 18.26 23.76 12.08
C PRO A 433 18.59 22.33 12.50
N ALA A 434 17.64 21.41 12.33
CA ALA A 434 17.93 19.99 12.43
C ALA A 434 19.01 19.64 11.38
N PRO A 435 20.04 18.84 11.71
CA PRO A 435 21.20 18.66 10.85
C PRO A 435 20.79 17.85 9.61
N ARG A 436 20.94 18.43 8.41
CA ARG A 436 21.06 17.76 7.09
C ARG A 436 20.05 16.63 6.74
N ARG A 437 18.94 16.45 7.47
CA ARG A 437 17.87 15.46 7.17
C ARG A 437 16.73 16.02 6.31
N ASN A 438 16.78 17.31 5.91
CA ASN A 438 15.80 17.94 5.02
C ASN A 438 15.72 17.31 3.61
N SER A 439 16.74 16.54 3.20
CA SER A 439 16.82 16.03 1.82
C SER A 439 15.72 15.04 1.46
N LEU A 440 15.26 14.20 2.38
CA LEU A 440 14.21 13.19 2.08
C LEU A 440 12.82 13.81 2.00
N ARG A 441 12.52 14.82 2.83
CA ARG A 441 11.23 15.54 2.81
C ARG A 441 11.06 16.32 1.51
N GLU A 442 12.11 17.05 1.11
CA GLU A 442 12.11 17.81 -0.15
C GLU A 442 12.14 16.88 -1.39
N MET A 443 12.70 15.67 -1.25
CA MET A 443 12.76 14.69 -2.34
C MET A 443 11.37 14.25 -2.81
N TRP A 444 10.35 14.20 -1.95
CA TRP A 444 9.01 13.77 -2.38
C TRP A 444 8.36 14.73 -3.38
N ILE A 445 8.50 16.04 -3.16
CA ILE A 445 8.02 17.06 -4.09
C ILE A 445 8.77 16.95 -5.43
N LEU A 446 10.10 16.84 -5.38
CA LEU A 446 10.92 16.67 -6.59
C LEU A 446 10.58 15.38 -7.35
N SER A 447 10.38 14.28 -6.63
CA SER A 447 9.98 12.99 -7.20
C SER A 447 8.60 13.06 -7.82
N PHE A 448 7.65 13.77 -7.20
CA PHE A 448 6.34 14.03 -7.77
C PHE A 448 6.44 14.83 -9.08
N GLN A 449 7.19 15.93 -9.12
CA GLN A 449 7.37 16.71 -10.34
C GLN A 449 8.06 15.90 -11.45
N GLN A 450 9.11 15.17 -11.10
CA GLN A 450 9.82 14.29 -12.01
C GLN A 450 8.89 13.22 -12.59
N SER A 451 8.05 12.62 -11.75
CA SER A 451 7.09 11.58 -12.19
C SER A 451 6.02 12.08 -13.16
N LYS A 452 5.70 13.38 -13.19
CA LYS A 452 4.82 13.98 -14.21
C LYS A 452 5.46 13.88 -15.60
N LYS A 453 6.74 14.23 -15.72
CA LYS A 453 7.51 14.14 -16.98
C LYS A 453 7.64 12.69 -17.43
N GLU A 454 7.96 11.81 -16.48
CA GLU A 454 8.03 10.36 -16.70
C GLU A 454 6.71 9.76 -17.19
N ALA A 455 5.58 10.19 -16.60
CA ALA A 455 4.26 9.75 -17.03
C ALA A 455 3.95 10.16 -18.48
N GLN A 456 4.33 11.38 -18.88
CA GLN A 456 4.16 11.87 -20.25
C GLN A 456 5.04 11.11 -21.25
N ALA A 457 6.33 10.93 -20.92
CA ALA A 457 7.26 10.17 -21.76
C ALA A 457 6.81 8.72 -21.93
N LEU A 458 6.40 8.07 -20.83
CA LEU A 458 5.88 6.71 -20.85
C LEU A 458 4.64 6.62 -21.74
N ARG A 459 3.72 7.57 -21.61
CA ARG A 459 2.52 7.60 -22.45
C ARG A 459 2.85 7.63 -23.93
N TRP A 460 3.75 8.53 -24.34
CA TRP A 460 4.19 8.62 -25.74
C TRP A 460 4.79 7.30 -26.24
N LEU A 461 5.64 6.66 -25.43
CA LEU A 461 6.29 5.40 -25.79
C LEU A 461 5.32 4.22 -25.90
N VAL A 462 4.33 4.14 -25.00
CA VAL A 462 3.30 3.10 -25.05
C VAL A 462 2.36 3.31 -26.24
N ASP A 463 1.96 4.56 -26.53
CA ASP A 463 1.10 4.87 -27.69
C ASP A 463 1.78 4.56 -29.02
N ARG A 464 3.12 4.69 -29.11
CA ARG A 464 3.91 4.24 -30.26
C ARG A 464 3.82 2.72 -30.48
N ASN A 465 3.49 1.98 -29.43
CA ASN A 465 3.30 0.54 -29.41
C ASN A 465 4.48 -0.26 -29.98
N ARG A 466 5.71 0.12 -29.59
CA ARG A 466 6.96 -0.58 -29.94
C ARG A 466 7.83 -0.67 -28.70
N ASN A 467 8.68 -1.70 -28.64
CA ASN A 467 9.70 -1.78 -27.60
C ASN A 467 10.58 -0.53 -27.61
N PHE A 468 10.99 -0.11 -26.43
CA PHE A 468 11.87 1.03 -26.21
C PHE A 468 12.93 0.66 -25.18
N SER A 469 14.06 1.35 -25.23
CA SER A 469 15.12 1.18 -24.23
C SER A 469 14.94 2.16 -23.08
N THR A 470 15.52 1.84 -21.92
CA THR A 470 15.60 2.76 -20.78
C THR A 470 16.28 4.08 -21.17
N GLN A 471 17.29 4.05 -22.05
CA GLN A 471 17.95 5.26 -22.57
C GLN A 471 16.99 6.15 -23.37
N GLU A 472 16.16 5.55 -24.22
CA GLU A 472 15.14 6.27 -24.98
C GLU A 472 14.09 6.91 -24.06
N PHE A 473 13.65 6.18 -23.03
CA PHE A 473 12.75 6.71 -22.01
C PHE A 473 13.33 7.95 -21.33
N TRP A 474 14.55 7.87 -20.80
CA TRP A 474 15.16 9.01 -20.12
C TRP A 474 15.48 10.17 -21.07
N ALA A 475 15.82 9.90 -22.32
CA ALA A 475 16.00 10.95 -23.33
C ALA A 475 14.71 11.76 -23.57
N LEU A 476 13.54 11.13 -23.49
CA LEU A 476 12.26 11.83 -23.58
C LEU A 476 11.89 12.56 -22.29
N VAL A 477 12.19 11.97 -21.13
CA VAL A 477 11.89 12.59 -19.83
C VAL A 477 12.65 13.89 -19.61
N PHE A 478 13.89 13.94 -20.09
CA PHE A 478 14.76 15.12 -20.00
C PHE A 478 14.80 15.95 -21.29
N LYS A 479 13.84 15.74 -22.20
CA LYS A 479 13.68 16.60 -23.36
C LYS A 479 13.04 17.91 -22.92
N ASP A 480 13.80 19.00 -23.05
CA ASP A 480 13.39 20.35 -22.64
C ASP A 480 12.08 20.82 -23.26
#